data_AF-A0A8F2W3C7-F1
#
_entry.id   AF-A0A8F2W3C7-F1
#
_cell.length_a   1.000
_cell.length_b   1.000
_cell.length_c   1.000
_cell.angle_alpha   90.00
_cell.angle_beta   90.00
_cell.angle_gamma   90.00
#
_symmetry.space_group_name_H-M   'P 1'
#
loop_
_entity.id
_entity.type
_entity.pdbx_description
1 polymer ?
#
loop_
_entity_poly.entity_id
_entity_poly.type
_entity_poly.pdbx_seq_one_letter_code
_entity_poly.pdbx_strand_id
1 'polypeptide(L)'
;MYSEEYKDVMTKLRGFLEQKTYTEEALALTEKALELLAAHYTTWHYRFNIVKAIKRDLFEELDWCELVALENEKNYQIWHYRQLIIEEILKDEELASKFDFHREYPILSEMLQEDSKNHHVWSYRKWFVERFSLHEAIEELQFVESMLDADLRNNSAWTHRFYLKFGLEDWQKNVDSEIEYAKSKIEICPQNPSSWNYLKGIYRKSNRDIRELREFCTPLADVKAKEIKSSFALELMAEIEKAAGDKDLAAAYYTQLAEVYDPIRANYWNYVKNML
;
A
#
# COMPACT_ATOMS: atom_id res chain seq x y z
N MET A 1 -29.09 4.55 -20.53
CA MET A 1 -29.35 5.77 -21.33
C MET A 1 -28.78 6.94 -20.54
N TYR A 2 -27.99 7.83 -21.15
CA TYR A 2 -27.39 8.97 -20.46
C TYR A 2 -28.44 10.05 -20.16
N SER A 3 -28.28 10.80 -19.05
CA SER A 3 -29.08 12.00 -18.78
C SER A 3 -28.84 13.07 -19.84
N GLU A 4 -29.81 13.96 -20.05
CA GLU A 4 -29.64 15.08 -20.99
C GLU A 4 -28.48 15.99 -20.56
N GLU A 5 -28.37 16.27 -19.26
CA GLU A 5 -27.23 17.03 -18.71
C GLU A 5 -25.88 16.40 -19.06
N TYR A 6 -25.72 15.09 -18.88
CA TYR A 6 -24.49 14.39 -19.23
C TYR A 6 -24.18 14.49 -20.72
N LYS A 7 -25.20 14.33 -21.58
CA LYS A 7 -25.03 14.46 -23.03
C LYS A 7 -24.58 15.87 -23.41
N ASP A 8 -25.19 16.89 -22.82
CA ASP A 8 -24.88 18.29 -23.11
C ASP A 8 -23.46 18.65 -22.69
N VAL A 9 -23.09 18.35 -21.44
CA VAL A 9 -21.75 18.61 -20.90
C VAL A 9 -20.69 17.89 -21.72
N MET A 10 -20.86 16.59 -21.99
CA MET A 10 -19.87 15.80 -22.73
C MET A 10 -19.81 16.15 -24.22
N THR A 11 -20.89 16.67 -24.81
CA THR A 11 -20.88 17.17 -26.20
C THR A 11 -20.11 18.47 -26.29
N LYS A 12 -20.34 19.41 -25.37
CA LYS A 12 -19.56 20.65 -25.30
C LYS A 12 -18.08 20.38 -25.01
N LEU A 13 -17.79 19.46 -24.08
CA LEU A 13 -16.42 19.08 -23.71
C LEU A 13 -15.66 18.52 -24.92
N ARG A 14 -16.29 17.65 -25.71
CA ARG A 14 -15.70 17.11 -26.94
C ARG A 14 -15.37 18.21 -27.95
N GLY A 15 -16.30 19.16 -28.18
CA GLY A 15 -16.05 20.29 -29.07
C GLY A 15 -14.85 21.13 -28.64
N PHE A 16 -14.75 21.43 -27.34
CA PHE A 16 -13.62 22.18 -26.79
C PHE A 16 -12.29 21.40 -26.89
N LEU A 17 -12.32 20.10 -26.62
CA LEU A 17 -11.15 19.21 -26.75
C LEU A 17 -10.64 19.16 -28.19
N GLU A 18 -11.52 18.97 -29.18
CA GLU A 18 -11.18 18.91 -30.62
C GLU A 18 -10.56 20.23 -31.11
N GLN A 19 -11.08 21.35 -30.62
CA GLN A 19 -10.59 22.69 -30.95
C GLN A 19 -9.34 23.11 -30.17
N LYS A 20 -8.90 22.29 -29.21
CA LYS A 20 -7.81 22.61 -28.26
C LYS A 20 -8.06 23.94 -27.54
N THR A 21 -9.30 24.18 -27.14
CA THR A 21 -9.70 25.39 -26.42
C THR A 21 -9.09 25.37 -25.01
N TYR A 22 -8.25 26.34 -24.67
CA TYR A 22 -7.65 26.46 -23.34
C TYR A 22 -8.03 27.80 -22.71
N THR A 23 -9.16 27.80 -21.99
CA THR A 23 -9.75 29.00 -21.36
C THR A 23 -10.31 28.65 -19.98
N GLU A 24 -10.59 29.67 -19.16
CA GLU A 24 -11.29 29.51 -17.88
C GLU A 24 -12.68 28.85 -18.06
N GLU A 25 -13.37 29.13 -19.17
CA GLU A 25 -14.64 28.46 -19.51
C GLU A 25 -14.43 26.96 -19.75
N ALA A 26 -13.36 26.59 -20.46
CA ALA A 26 -13.02 25.19 -20.68
C ALA A 26 -12.65 24.49 -19.36
N LEU A 27 -11.94 25.18 -18.46
CA LEU A 27 -11.60 24.67 -17.13
C LEU A 27 -12.87 24.39 -16.31
N ALA A 28 -13.78 25.35 -16.21
CA ALA A 28 -15.07 25.18 -15.52
C ALA A 28 -15.94 24.07 -16.14
N LEU A 29 -15.83 23.85 -17.46
CA LEU A 29 -16.52 22.74 -18.12
C LEU A 29 -15.93 21.38 -17.73
N THR A 30 -14.60 21.29 -17.53
CA THR A 30 -13.98 20.05 -17.05
C THR A 30 -14.43 19.68 -15.66
N GLU A 31 -14.61 20.67 -14.77
CA GLU A 31 -15.12 20.47 -13.41
C GLU A 31 -16.52 19.85 -13.43
N LYS A 32 -17.46 20.46 -14.15
CA LYS A 32 -18.82 19.89 -14.33
C LYS A 32 -18.81 18.49 -14.92
N ALA A 33 -17.91 18.22 -15.86
CA ALA A 33 -17.78 16.89 -16.44
C ALA A 33 -17.25 15.86 -15.42
N LEU A 34 -16.39 16.28 -14.48
CA LEU A 34 -15.84 15.43 -13.43
C LEU A 34 -16.81 15.24 -12.26
N GLU A 35 -17.67 16.22 -11.94
CA GLU A 35 -18.81 16.04 -11.03
C GLU A 35 -19.75 14.94 -11.54
N LEU A 36 -19.99 14.87 -12.85
CA LEU A 36 -20.84 13.86 -13.47
C LEU A 36 -20.14 12.50 -13.62
N LEU A 37 -18.82 12.48 -13.85
CA LEU A 37 -18.04 11.26 -14.03
C LEU A 37 -16.56 11.48 -13.67
N ALA A 38 -16.25 11.38 -12.38
CA ALA A 38 -14.90 11.56 -11.86
C ALA A 38 -13.88 10.56 -12.43
N ALA A 39 -14.31 9.40 -12.95
CA ALA A 39 -13.41 8.41 -13.54
C ALA A 39 -13.00 8.73 -15.00
N HIS A 40 -13.49 9.82 -15.59
CA HIS A 40 -13.26 10.13 -17.01
C HIS A 40 -11.84 10.66 -17.27
N TYR A 41 -10.89 9.73 -17.52
CA TYR A 41 -9.46 10.03 -17.66
C TYR A 41 -9.13 11.07 -18.75
N THR A 42 -9.88 11.12 -19.85
CA THR A 42 -9.68 12.13 -20.90
C THR A 42 -9.97 13.54 -20.39
N THR A 43 -10.96 13.69 -19.50
CA THR A 43 -11.28 14.99 -18.90
C THR A 43 -10.16 15.45 -17.99
N TRP A 44 -9.62 14.56 -17.14
CA TRP A 44 -8.46 14.87 -16.29
C TRP A 44 -7.24 15.30 -17.10
N HIS A 45 -6.92 14.56 -18.16
CA HIS A 45 -5.81 14.91 -19.03
C HIS A 45 -6.02 16.26 -19.73
N TYR A 46 -7.25 16.52 -20.20
CA TYR A 46 -7.58 17.79 -20.81
C TYR A 46 -7.52 18.96 -19.82
N ARG A 47 -8.04 18.76 -18.60
CA ARG A 47 -7.95 19.71 -17.49
C ARG A 47 -6.51 20.10 -17.19
N PHE A 48 -5.61 19.11 -17.09
CA PHE A 48 -4.18 19.36 -16.88
C PHE A 48 -3.58 20.26 -17.96
N ASN A 49 -3.91 19.99 -19.23
CA ASN A 49 -3.44 20.81 -20.35
C ASN A 49 -4.00 22.24 -20.29
N ILE A 50 -5.26 22.43 -19.89
CA ILE A 50 -5.88 23.75 -19.72
C ILE A 50 -5.17 24.52 -18.60
N VAL A 51 -5.04 23.94 -17.40
CA VAL A 51 -4.39 24.53 -16.23
C VAL A 51 -3.00 25.07 -16.57
N LYS A 52 -2.21 24.27 -17.30
CA LYS A 52 -0.89 24.68 -17.80
C LYS A 52 -0.95 25.82 -18.81
N ALA A 53 -1.83 25.71 -19.80
CA ALA A 53 -1.92 26.67 -20.89
C ALA A 53 -2.36 28.07 -20.42
N ILE A 54 -3.29 28.12 -19.46
CA ILE A 54 -3.78 29.39 -18.90
C ILE A 54 -2.93 29.90 -17.72
N LYS A 55 -1.93 29.11 -17.29
CA LYS A 55 -1.06 29.38 -16.14
C LYS A 55 -1.86 29.64 -14.85
N ARG A 56 -2.82 28.74 -14.58
CA ARG A 56 -3.59 28.78 -13.33
C ARG A 56 -2.65 28.58 -12.14
N ASP A 57 -3.01 29.14 -10.99
CA ASP A 57 -2.32 28.85 -9.74
C ASP A 57 -2.41 27.35 -9.43
N LEU A 58 -1.26 26.68 -9.38
CA LEU A 58 -1.17 25.24 -9.17
C LEU A 58 -1.46 24.85 -7.70
N PHE A 59 -1.30 25.76 -6.74
CA PHE A 59 -1.67 25.53 -5.35
C PHE A 59 -3.19 25.55 -5.19
N GLU A 60 -3.87 26.53 -5.80
CA GLU A 60 -5.34 26.52 -5.86
C GLU A 60 -5.88 25.25 -6.54
N GLU A 61 -5.21 24.79 -7.59
CA GLU A 61 -5.61 23.56 -8.29
C GLU A 61 -5.42 22.31 -7.42
N LEU A 62 -4.41 22.27 -6.54
CA LEU A 62 -4.25 21.20 -5.56
C LEU A 62 -5.33 21.24 -4.48
N ASP A 63 -5.74 22.43 -4.05
CA ASP A 63 -6.82 22.60 -3.08
C ASP A 63 -8.15 22.14 -3.67
N TRP A 64 -8.43 22.47 -4.95
CA TRP A 64 -9.58 21.93 -5.67
C TRP A 64 -9.51 20.41 -5.80
N CYS A 65 -8.35 19.87 -6.21
CA CYS A 65 -8.18 18.43 -6.38
C CYS A 65 -8.37 17.66 -5.05
N GLU A 66 -8.05 18.27 -3.92
CA GLU A 66 -8.30 17.72 -2.58
C GLU A 66 -9.79 17.57 -2.29
N LEU A 67 -10.59 18.60 -2.56
CA LEU A 67 -12.05 18.54 -2.41
C LEU A 67 -12.65 17.41 -3.26
N VAL A 68 -12.21 17.29 -4.52
CA VAL A 68 -12.69 16.24 -5.42
C VAL A 68 -12.28 14.85 -4.91
N ALA A 69 -11.09 14.71 -4.29
CA ALA A 69 -10.60 13.45 -3.73
C ALA A 69 -11.46 12.98 -2.55
N LEU A 70 -11.80 13.88 -1.63
CA LEU A 70 -12.62 13.59 -0.45
C LEU A 70 -14.04 13.16 -0.83
N GLU A 71 -14.57 13.65 -1.94
CA GLU A 71 -15.88 13.22 -2.45
C GLU A 71 -15.81 11.92 -3.28
N ASN A 72 -14.62 11.48 -3.68
CA ASN A 72 -14.41 10.39 -4.63
C ASN A 72 -13.23 9.47 -4.22
N GLU A 73 -13.33 8.87 -3.03
CA GLU A 73 -12.22 8.17 -2.38
C GLU A 73 -11.54 7.06 -3.20
N LYS A 74 -12.29 6.43 -4.12
CA LYS A 74 -11.87 5.25 -4.89
C LYS A 74 -11.66 5.57 -6.37
N ASN A 75 -10.75 6.50 -6.64
CA ASN A 75 -10.52 7.02 -7.98
C ASN A 75 -9.01 7.16 -8.30
N TYR A 76 -8.51 6.40 -9.27
CA TYR A 76 -7.11 6.47 -9.70
C TYR A 76 -6.75 7.81 -10.35
N GLN A 77 -7.67 8.40 -11.10
CA GLN A 77 -7.39 9.58 -11.90
C GLN A 77 -7.10 10.79 -11.02
N ILE A 78 -7.77 10.92 -9.87
CA ILE A 78 -7.56 12.02 -8.92
C ILE A 78 -6.15 11.97 -8.33
N TRP A 79 -5.74 10.83 -7.78
CA TRP A 79 -4.40 10.67 -7.20
C TRP A 79 -3.30 10.86 -8.24
N HIS A 80 -3.51 10.38 -9.47
CA HIS A 80 -2.57 10.62 -10.56
C HIS A 80 -2.52 12.10 -10.96
N TYR A 81 -3.68 12.77 -11.06
CA TYR A 81 -3.74 14.19 -11.38
C TYR A 81 -3.02 15.03 -10.31
N ARG A 82 -3.22 14.72 -9.03
CA ARG A 82 -2.50 15.36 -7.91
C ARG A 82 -0.98 15.23 -8.06
N GLN A 83 -0.48 14.04 -8.43
CA GLN A 83 0.94 13.85 -8.74
C GLN A 83 1.40 14.75 -9.88
N LEU A 84 0.63 14.83 -10.98
CA LEU A 84 0.99 15.67 -12.14
C LEU A 84 1.08 17.15 -11.77
N ILE A 85 0.18 17.65 -10.93
CA ILE A 85 0.21 19.05 -10.48
C ILE A 85 1.43 19.30 -9.59
N ILE A 86 1.73 18.40 -8.64
CA ILE A 86 2.93 18.51 -7.79
C ILE A 86 4.19 18.46 -8.65
N GLU A 87 4.29 17.55 -9.62
CA GLU A 87 5.46 17.50 -10.52
C GLU A 87 5.57 18.74 -11.39
N GLU A 88 4.46 19.39 -11.74
CA GLU A 88 4.50 20.66 -12.48
C GLU A 88 4.99 21.81 -11.59
N ILE A 89 4.56 21.87 -10.32
CA ILE A 89 5.09 22.82 -9.32
C ILE A 89 6.60 22.64 -9.16
N LEU A 90 7.07 21.39 -9.03
CA LEU A 90 8.47 21.08 -8.74
C LEU A 90 9.41 21.29 -9.93
N LYS A 91 8.89 21.51 -11.15
CA LYS A 91 9.70 21.88 -12.33
C LYS A 91 10.08 23.36 -12.35
N ASP A 92 9.33 24.21 -11.65
CA ASP A 92 9.58 25.64 -11.56
C ASP A 92 10.30 25.94 -10.25
N GLU A 93 11.49 26.55 -10.31
CA GLU A 93 12.30 26.80 -9.11
C GLU A 93 11.60 27.73 -8.10
N GLU A 94 10.84 28.72 -8.57
CA GLU A 94 10.15 29.66 -7.70
C GLU A 94 8.99 28.96 -6.97
N LEU A 95 8.19 28.17 -7.69
CA LEU A 95 7.09 27.43 -7.08
C LEU A 95 7.60 26.29 -6.18
N ALA A 96 8.65 25.58 -6.61
CA ALA A 96 9.29 24.52 -5.82
C ALA A 96 9.80 25.05 -4.47
N SER A 97 10.38 26.27 -4.45
CA SER A 97 10.85 26.90 -3.21
C SER A 97 9.73 27.21 -2.20
N LYS A 98 8.48 27.29 -2.67
CA LYS A 98 7.27 27.56 -1.87
C LYS A 98 6.51 26.28 -1.51
N PHE A 99 6.83 25.16 -2.14
CA PHE A 99 6.11 23.90 -1.92
C PHE A 99 6.61 23.19 -0.67
N ASP A 100 5.75 23.11 0.35
CA ASP A 100 5.98 22.28 1.53
C ASP A 100 5.23 20.95 1.38
N PHE A 101 5.97 19.84 1.31
CA PHE A 101 5.38 18.50 1.18
C PHE A 101 4.52 18.12 2.39
N HIS A 102 4.68 18.75 3.56
CA HIS A 102 3.84 18.46 4.73
C HIS A 102 2.36 18.72 4.48
N ARG A 103 2.01 19.55 3.48
CA ARG A 103 0.63 19.79 3.05
C ARG A 103 -0.09 18.52 2.59
N GLU A 104 0.65 17.46 2.23
CA GLU A 104 0.07 16.20 1.79
C GLU A 104 -0.36 15.30 2.95
N TYR A 105 0.18 15.49 4.17
CA TYR A 105 -0.15 14.63 5.31
C TYR A 105 -1.63 14.67 5.74
N PRO A 106 -2.32 15.83 5.79
CA PRO A 106 -3.72 15.90 6.18
C PRO A 106 -4.64 15.04 5.30
N ILE A 107 -4.63 15.24 3.98
CA ILE A 107 -5.46 14.48 3.04
C ILE A 107 -5.15 12.97 3.10
N LEU A 108 -3.87 12.58 3.21
CA LEU A 108 -3.49 11.17 3.36
C LEU A 108 -4.01 10.56 4.66
N SER A 109 -4.03 11.35 5.72
CA SER A 109 -4.52 10.90 7.03
C SER A 109 -6.03 10.77 7.04
N GLU A 110 -6.76 11.76 6.51
CA GLU A 110 -8.22 11.74 6.41
C GLU A 110 -8.71 10.54 5.59
N MET A 111 -8.14 10.34 4.40
CA MET A 111 -8.50 9.23 3.52
C MET A 111 -8.22 7.84 4.12
N LEU A 112 -7.13 7.69 4.89
CA LEU A 112 -6.79 6.42 5.55
C LEU A 112 -7.48 6.24 6.91
N GLN A 113 -8.02 7.30 7.51
CA GLN A 113 -8.92 7.20 8.66
C GLN A 113 -10.29 6.65 8.22
N GLU A 114 -10.77 7.07 7.04
CA GLU A 114 -12.02 6.57 6.47
C GLU A 114 -11.88 5.14 5.91
N ASP A 115 -10.86 4.88 5.08
CA ASP A 115 -10.53 3.54 4.59
C ASP A 115 -9.03 3.24 4.76
N SER A 116 -8.70 2.65 5.91
CA SER A 116 -7.33 2.25 6.29
C SER A 116 -6.63 1.29 5.31
N LYS A 117 -7.37 0.73 4.34
CA LYS A 117 -6.88 -0.21 3.32
C LYS A 117 -7.06 0.35 1.91
N ASN A 118 -7.35 1.64 1.75
CA ASN A 118 -7.50 2.27 0.44
C ASN A 118 -6.23 2.15 -0.41
N HIS A 119 -6.28 1.30 -1.43
CA HIS A 119 -5.14 1.00 -2.28
C HIS A 119 -4.63 2.21 -3.08
N HIS A 120 -5.51 3.15 -3.46
CA HIS A 120 -5.10 4.34 -4.21
C HIS A 120 -4.24 5.26 -3.33
N VAL A 121 -4.67 5.46 -2.09
CA VAL A 121 -3.96 6.30 -1.12
C VAL A 121 -2.63 5.68 -0.73
N TRP A 122 -2.58 4.37 -0.48
CA TRP A 122 -1.31 3.68 -0.21
C TRP A 122 -0.35 3.73 -1.41
N SER A 123 -0.86 3.60 -2.63
CA SER A 123 -0.03 3.73 -3.84
C SER A 123 0.49 5.15 -4.01
N TYR A 124 -0.32 6.17 -3.72
CA TYR A 124 0.12 7.56 -3.73
C TYR A 124 1.15 7.82 -2.64
N ARG A 125 0.92 7.32 -1.42
CA ARG A 125 1.84 7.47 -0.28
C ARG A 125 3.20 6.84 -0.56
N LYS A 126 3.25 5.70 -1.27
CA LYS A 126 4.51 5.13 -1.76
C LYS A 126 5.25 6.10 -2.67
N TRP A 127 4.57 6.65 -3.70
CA TRP A 127 5.17 7.66 -4.58
C TRP A 127 5.63 8.89 -3.79
N PHE A 128 4.84 9.35 -2.82
CA PHE A 128 5.16 10.49 -1.97
C PHE A 128 6.46 10.26 -1.18
N VAL A 129 6.61 9.09 -0.57
CA VAL A 129 7.84 8.70 0.12
C VAL A 129 9.05 8.65 -0.82
N GLU A 130 8.88 8.11 -2.03
CA GLU A 130 9.94 8.10 -3.06
C GLU A 130 10.32 9.52 -3.47
N ARG A 131 9.31 10.33 -3.80
CA ARG A 131 9.48 11.63 -4.43
C ARG A 131 10.17 12.64 -3.53
N PHE A 132 9.92 12.55 -2.23
CA PHE A 132 10.48 13.45 -1.21
C PHE A 132 11.51 12.75 -0.30
N SER A 133 11.96 11.53 -0.66
CA SER A 133 12.98 10.77 0.07
C SER A 133 12.66 10.55 1.56
N LEU A 134 11.40 10.24 1.88
CA LEU A 134 10.86 10.20 3.26
C LEU A 134 10.97 8.82 3.93
N HIS A 135 11.81 7.91 3.42
CA HIS A 135 11.91 6.54 3.94
C HIS A 135 12.29 6.47 5.42
N GLU A 136 13.09 7.44 5.87
CA GLU A 136 13.56 7.57 7.25
C GLU A 136 12.86 8.70 8.01
N ALA A 137 11.82 9.31 7.43
CA ALA A 137 11.06 10.37 8.10
C ALA A 137 10.37 9.82 9.35
N ILE A 138 10.47 10.59 10.44
CA ILE A 138 9.90 10.18 11.74
C ILE A 138 8.38 10.10 11.63
N GLU A 139 7.78 11.02 10.88
CA GLU A 139 6.35 11.12 10.61
C GLU A 139 5.81 9.86 9.92
N GLU A 140 6.54 9.32 8.93
CA GLU A 140 6.15 8.10 8.23
C GLU A 140 6.26 6.86 9.12
N LEU A 141 7.28 6.79 9.96
CA LEU A 141 7.45 5.71 10.93
C LEU A 141 6.38 5.77 12.03
N GLN A 142 6.12 6.95 12.60
CA GLN A 142 5.06 7.14 13.59
C GLN A 142 3.68 6.84 13.02
N PHE A 143 3.42 7.26 11.79
CA PHE A 143 2.18 6.94 11.10
C PHE A 143 1.99 5.44 10.96
N VAL A 144 2.99 4.70 10.44
CA VAL A 144 2.82 3.25 10.24
C VAL A 144 2.70 2.50 11.56
N GLU A 145 3.40 2.91 12.63
CA GLU A 145 3.19 2.36 13.98
C GLU A 145 1.76 2.60 14.45
N SER A 146 1.22 3.81 14.31
CA SER A 146 -0.15 4.11 14.74
C SER A 146 -1.20 3.26 14.02
N MET A 147 -0.98 2.98 12.73
CA MET A 147 -1.86 2.12 11.94
C MET A 147 -1.79 0.65 12.41
N LEU A 148 -0.60 0.17 12.77
CA LEU A 148 -0.41 -1.19 13.28
C LEU A 148 -0.88 -1.36 14.72
N ASP A 149 -0.80 -0.31 15.53
CA ASP A 149 -1.35 -0.31 16.89
C ASP A 149 -2.89 -0.30 16.86
N ALA A 150 -3.50 0.37 15.87
CA ALA A 150 -4.95 0.36 15.65
C ALA A 150 -5.47 -0.97 15.07
N ASP A 151 -4.81 -1.49 14.01
CA ASP A 151 -5.11 -2.81 13.42
C ASP A 151 -3.81 -3.53 13.06
N LEU A 152 -3.35 -4.42 13.94
CA LEU A 152 -2.14 -5.21 13.72
C LEU A 152 -2.25 -6.14 12.49
N ARG A 153 -3.47 -6.43 12.01
CA ARG A 153 -3.72 -7.23 10.79
C ARG A 153 -3.80 -6.36 9.53
N ASN A 154 -3.55 -5.05 9.62
CA ASN A 154 -3.51 -4.18 8.45
C ASN A 154 -2.29 -4.49 7.57
N ASN A 155 -2.50 -5.32 6.55
CA ASN A 155 -1.43 -5.73 5.63
C ASN A 155 -0.83 -4.56 4.83
N SER A 156 -1.61 -3.52 4.55
CA SER A 156 -1.12 -2.33 3.84
C SER A 156 -0.11 -1.58 4.70
N ALA A 157 -0.35 -1.44 6.00
CA ALA A 157 0.61 -0.87 6.95
C ALA A 157 1.89 -1.71 7.05
N TRP A 158 1.77 -3.05 7.14
CA TRP A 158 2.95 -3.94 7.12
C TRP A 158 3.77 -3.82 5.82
N THR A 159 3.09 -3.70 4.68
CA THR A 159 3.73 -3.51 3.37
C THR A 159 4.43 -2.16 3.30
N HIS A 160 3.79 -1.10 3.79
CA HIS A 160 4.40 0.23 3.87
C HIS A 160 5.61 0.26 4.80
N ARG A 161 5.53 -0.40 5.97
CA ARG A 161 6.69 -0.55 6.85
C ARG A 161 7.84 -1.26 6.15
N PHE A 162 7.56 -2.33 5.40
CA PHE A 162 8.59 -3.06 4.65
C PHE A 162 9.23 -2.14 3.63
N TYR A 163 8.41 -1.36 2.94
CA TYR A 163 8.85 -0.36 1.98
C TYR A 163 9.77 0.70 2.62
N LEU A 164 9.40 1.27 3.78
CA LEU A 164 10.24 2.24 4.50
C LEU A 164 11.59 1.64 4.93
N LYS A 165 11.58 0.42 5.51
CA LYS A 165 12.78 -0.20 6.09
C LYS A 165 13.69 -0.89 5.07
N PHE A 166 13.13 -1.30 3.92
CA PHE A 166 13.83 -2.13 2.95
C PHE A 166 13.81 -1.57 1.51
N GLY A 167 13.32 -0.34 1.33
CA GLY A 167 13.27 0.36 0.04
C GLY A 167 14.56 1.08 -0.35
N LEU A 168 15.37 1.50 0.62
CA LEU A 168 16.69 2.13 0.38
C LEU A 168 17.80 1.10 0.16
N GLU A 169 18.93 1.51 -0.39
CA GLU A 169 20.07 0.62 -0.70
C GLU A 169 20.75 0.04 0.54
N ASP A 170 20.78 0.78 1.65
CA ASP A 170 21.46 0.43 2.90
C ASP A 170 20.56 -0.32 3.90
N TRP A 171 19.50 -0.96 3.40
CA TRP A 171 18.48 -1.68 4.17
C TRP A 171 19.01 -2.75 5.13
N GLN A 172 20.23 -3.26 4.91
CA GLN A 172 20.84 -4.31 5.73
C GLN A 172 20.96 -3.88 7.19
N LYS A 173 21.11 -2.57 7.46
CA LYS A 173 21.19 -2.00 8.81
C LYS A 173 19.92 -2.26 9.65
N ASN A 174 18.79 -2.51 9.00
CA ASN A 174 17.49 -2.68 9.65
C ASN A 174 17.15 -4.14 9.97
N VAL A 175 17.91 -5.12 9.47
CA VAL A 175 17.52 -6.54 9.50
C VAL A 175 17.26 -7.05 10.91
N ASP A 176 18.22 -6.90 11.83
CA ASP A 176 18.10 -7.45 13.18
C ASP A 176 17.00 -6.78 13.98
N SER A 177 16.91 -5.45 13.95
CA SER A 177 15.87 -4.70 14.66
C SER A 177 14.47 -5.04 14.15
N GLU A 178 14.31 -5.23 12.83
CA GLU A 178 13.01 -5.54 12.24
C GLU A 178 12.60 -7.00 12.41
N ILE A 179 13.55 -7.94 12.54
CA ILE A 179 13.26 -9.32 12.96
C ILE A 179 12.68 -9.32 14.37
N GLU A 180 13.33 -8.64 15.32
CA GLU A 180 12.85 -8.57 16.70
C GLU A 180 11.51 -7.82 16.82
N TYR A 181 11.33 -6.75 16.04
CA TYR A 181 10.05 -6.07 15.91
C TYR A 181 8.95 -7.05 15.44
N ALA A 182 9.18 -7.78 14.35
CA ALA A 182 8.20 -8.72 13.82
C ALA A 182 7.87 -9.85 14.81
N LYS A 183 8.88 -10.41 15.48
CA LYS A 183 8.69 -11.41 16.54
C LYS A 183 7.81 -10.88 17.67
N SER A 184 8.09 -9.67 18.18
CA SER A 184 7.30 -9.05 19.25
C SER A 184 5.82 -8.87 18.86
N LYS A 185 5.55 -8.49 17.61
CA LYS A 185 4.17 -8.34 17.10
C LYS A 185 3.51 -9.69 16.85
N ILE A 186 4.26 -10.72 16.44
CA ILE A 186 3.77 -12.11 16.34
C ILE A 186 3.37 -12.64 17.72
N GLU A 187 4.14 -12.38 18.77
CA GLU A 187 3.78 -12.81 20.13
C GLU A 187 2.44 -12.23 20.60
N ILE A 188 2.16 -10.98 20.24
CA ILE A 188 0.88 -10.31 20.53
C ILE A 188 -0.27 -10.94 19.75
N CYS A 189 -0.06 -11.26 18.47
CA CYS A 189 -1.09 -11.83 17.61
C CYS A 189 -0.56 -13.01 16.76
N PRO A 190 -0.38 -14.21 17.36
CA PRO A 190 0.33 -15.31 16.71
C PRO A 190 -0.35 -15.86 15.44
N GLN A 191 -1.66 -15.64 15.28
CA GLN A 191 -2.42 -16.08 14.10
C GLN A 191 -2.57 -14.97 13.05
N ASN A 192 -1.76 -13.90 13.08
CA ASN A 192 -1.77 -12.83 12.09
C ASN A 192 -0.87 -13.16 10.88
N PRO A 193 -1.42 -13.43 9.67
CA PRO A 193 -0.59 -13.73 8.51
C PRO A 193 0.35 -12.60 8.10
N SER A 194 -0.02 -11.33 8.33
CA SER A 194 0.78 -10.19 7.85
C SER A 194 2.13 -10.09 8.55
N SER A 195 2.18 -10.27 9.88
CA SER A 195 3.44 -10.23 10.63
C SER A 195 4.34 -11.43 10.30
N TRP A 196 3.78 -12.62 10.05
CA TRP A 196 4.54 -13.78 9.57
C TRP A 196 5.08 -13.57 8.16
N ASN A 197 4.27 -13.03 7.25
CA ASN A 197 4.71 -12.73 5.89
C ASN A 197 5.80 -11.65 5.88
N TYR A 198 5.70 -10.65 6.77
CA TYR A 198 6.74 -9.64 6.97
C TYR A 198 8.06 -10.28 7.43
N LEU A 199 8.03 -11.10 8.48
CA LEU A 199 9.21 -11.82 8.99
C LEU A 199 9.84 -12.70 7.91
N LYS A 200 9.05 -13.51 7.20
CA LYS A 200 9.53 -14.34 6.08
C LYS A 200 10.10 -13.48 4.95
N GLY A 201 9.51 -12.32 4.69
CA GLY A 201 9.99 -11.33 3.72
C GLY A 201 11.39 -10.82 4.06
N ILE A 202 11.66 -10.51 5.34
CA ILE A 202 12.98 -10.11 5.81
C ILE A 202 13.99 -11.23 5.56
N TYR A 203 13.71 -12.45 6.02
CA TYR A 203 14.62 -13.59 5.87
C TYR A 203 14.96 -13.89 4.40
N ARG A 204 13.96 -13.82 3.51
CA ARG A 204 14.17 -13.97 2.06
C ARG A 204 15.06 -12.87 1.50
N LYS A 205 14.78 -11.60 1.84
CA LYS A 205 15.54 -10.45 1.33
C LYS A 205 16.98 -10.45 1.85
N SER A 206 17.19 -10.80 3.12
CA SER A 206 18.51 -10.85 3.75
C SER A 206 19.27 -12.14 3.49
N ASN A 207 18.68 -13.10 2.76
CA ASN A 207 19.21 -14.45 2.57
C ASN A 207 19.64 -15.10 3.90
N ARG A 208 18.84 -14.90 4.95
CA ARG A 208 19.09 -15.50 6.27
C ARG A 208 18.52 -16.91 6.34
N ASP A 209 19.12 -17.70 7.22
CA ASP A 209 18.73 -19.08 7.40
C ASP A 209 17.49 -19.17 8.29
N ILE A 210 16.37 -19.63 7.72
CA ILE A 210 15.11 -19.79 8.46
C ILE A 210 15.24 -20.73 9.67
N ARG A 211 16.26 -21.60 9.72
CA ARG A 211 16.53 -22.49 10.86
C ARG A 211 16.77 -21.71 12.16
N GLU A 212 17.20 -20.46 12.08
CA GLU A 212 17.34 -19.54 13.23
C GLU A 212 16.00 -19.29 13.94
N LEU A 213 14.86 -19.44 13.26
CA LEU A 213 13.53 -19.19 13.82
C LEU A 213 12.95 -20.39 14.59
N ARG A 214 13.67 -21.52 14.63
CA ARG A 214 13.18 -22.76 15.26
C ARG A 214 12.77 -22.58 16.72
N GLU A 215 13.64 -21.95 17.53
CA GLU A 215 13.36 -21.74 18.95
C GLU A 215 12.16 -20.81 19.16
N PHE A 216 12.01 -19.80 18.31
CA PHE A 216 10.87 -18.88 18.33
C PHE A 216 9.55 -19.56 17.95
N CYS A 217 9.55 -20.42 16.92
CA CYS A 217 8.35 -21.10 16.45
C CYS A 217 7.89 -22.26 17.36
N THR A 218 8.82 -22.93 18.05
CA THR A 218 8.55 -24.10 18.90
C THR A 218 7.40 -23.89 19.89
N PRO A 219 7.39 -22.84 20.75
CA PRO A 219 6.30 -22.61 21.70
C PRO A 219 4.98 -22.18 21.05
N LEU A 220 5.00 -21.79 19.77
CA LEU A 220 3.82 -21.35 19.01
C LEU A 220 3.18 -22.50 18.22
N ALA A 221 3.96 -23.53 17.89
CA ALA A 221 3.60 -24.68 17.09
C ALA A 221 3.61 -26.01 17.87
N ASP A 222 3.51 -25.97 19.21
CA ASP A 222 3.55 -27.18 20.05
C ASP A 222 2.32 -28.08 19.81
N VAL A 223 2.46 -29.06 18.93
CA VAL A 223 1.42 -30.04 18.59
C VAL A 223 1.08 -30.99 19.74
N LYS A 224 1.88 -31.03 20.82
CA LYS A 224 1.55 -31.81 22.03
C LYS A 224 0.60 -31.05 22.95
N ALA A 225 0.50 -29.73 22.80
CA ALA A 225 -0.49 -28.94 23.50
C ALA A 225 -1.91 -29.27 23.00
N LYS A 226 -2.92 -28.90 23.79
CA LYS A 226 -4.34 -29.10 23.42
C LYS A 226 -4.68 -28.42 22.09
N GLU A 227 -4.07 -27.27 21.82
CA GLU A 227 -4.19 -26.49 20.60
C GLU A 227 -2.90 -25.70 20.38
N ILE A 228 -2.46 -25.57 19.13
CA ILE A 228 -1.32 -24.72 18.78
C ILE A 228 -1.71 -23.24 18.85
N LYS A 229 -0.74 -22.36 19.11
CA LYS A 229 -1.01 -20.92 19.11
C LYS A 229 -1.03 -20.32 17.69
N SER A 230 -0.33 -20.95 16.75
CA SER A 230 -0.22 -20.45 15.38
C SER A 230 -0.04 -21.56 14.36
N SER A 231 -0.96 -21.64 13.40
CA SER A 231 -0.77 -22.51 12.21
C SER A 231 0.34 -21.99 11.28
N PHE A 232 0.63 -20.68 11.31
CA PHE A 232 1.75 -20.11 10.56
C PHE A 232 3.12 -20.46 11.16
N ALA A 233 3.20 -20.58 12.49
CA ALA A 233 4.39 -21.13 13.13
C ALA A 233 4.60 -22.60 12.75
N LEU A 234 3.52 -23.39 12.67
CA LEU A 234 3.58 -24.80 12.23
C LEU A 234 4.01 -24.93 10.76
N GLU A 235 3.52 -24.05 9.89
CA GLU A 235 3.97 -23.93 8.49
C GLU A 235 5.49 -23.65 8.44
N LEU A 236 5.97 -22.68 9.20
CA LEU A 236 7.40 -22.34 9.23
C LEU A 236 8.25 -23.46 9.86
N MET A 237 7.76 -24.17 10.88
CA MET A 237 8.44 -25.36 11.41
C MET A 237 8.63 -26.42 10.32
N ALA A 238 7.61 -26.69 9.49
CA ALA A 238 7.74 -27.62 8.38
C ALA A 238 8.81 -27.19 7.35
N GLU A 239 8.87 -25.90 7.02
CA GLU A 239 9.93 -25.34 6.15
C GLU A 239 11.32 -25.48 6.79
N ILE A 240 11.44 -25.25 8.09
CA ILE A 240 12.68 -25.38 8.87
C ILE A 240 13.19 -26.82 8.88
N GLU A 241 12.33 -27.82 9.11
CA GLU A 241 12.72 -29.23 9.09
C GLU A 241 13.14 -29.69 7.70
N LYS A 242 12.41 -29.25 6.67
CA LYS A 242 12.80 -29.48 5.28
C LYS A 242 14.21 -28.94 5.00
N ALA A 243 14.50 -27.71 5.44
CA ALA A 243 15.83 -27.10 5.28
C ALA A 243 16.92 -27.81 6.12
N ALA A 244 16.55 -28.44 7.23
CA ALA A 244 17.44 -29.26 8.04
C ALA A 244 17.67 -30.67 7.48
N GLY A 245 16.87 -31.10 6.50
CA GLY A 245 16.93 -32.43 5.89
C GLY A 245 16.06 -33.49 6.60
N ASP A 246 15.30 -33.11 7.63
CA ASP A 246 14.35 -33.99 8.32
C ASP A 246 13.00 -33.99 7.59
N LYS A 247 12.94 -34.77 6.51
CA LYS A 247 11.75 -34.87 5.65
C LYS A 247 10.57 -35.52 6.38
N ASP A 248 10.82 -36.45 7.29
CA ASP A 248 9.75 -37.16 8.00
C ASP A 248 9.03 -36.23 8.97
N LEU A 249 9.77 -35.41 9.72
CA LEU A 249 9.18 -34.43 10.62
C LEU A 249 8.49 -33.30 9.85
N ALA A 250 9.09 -32.83 8.74
CA ALA A 250 8.42 -31.87 7.85
C ALA A 250 7.08 -32.41 7.32
N ALA A 251 7.05 -33.67 6.87
CA ALA A 251 5.85 -34.33 6.36
C ALA A 251 4.76 -34.49 7.44
N ALA A 252 5.18 -34.75 8.69
CA ALA A 252 4.27 -34.80 9.83
C ALA A 252 3.60 -33.43 10.07
N TYR A 253 4.36 -32.34 10.05
CA TYR A 253 3.79 -30.99 10.21
C TYR A 253 2.84 -30.61 9.06
N TYR A 254 3.18 -30.91 7.80
CA TYR A 254 2.26 -30.69 6.67
C TYR A 254 0.98 -31.52 6.78
N THR A 255 1.06 -32.73 7.33
CA THR A 255 -0.13 -33.56 7.59
C THR A 255 -1.03 -32.94 8.65
N GLN A 256 -0.45 -32.46 9.76
CA GLN A 256 -1.21 -31.73 10.80
C GLN A 256 -1.88 -30.46 10.26
N LEU A 257 -1.22 -29.73 9.37
CA LEU A 257 -1.84 -28.58 8.67
C LEU A 257 -3.02 -29.03 7.80
N ALA A 258 -2.85 -30.09 7.01
CA ALA A 258 -3.88 -30.57 6.11
C ALA A 258 -5.13 -31.12 6.82
N GLU A 259 -4.94 -31.79 7.95
CA GLU A 259 -6.02 -32.52 8.62
C GLU A 259 -6.68 -31.72 9.75
N VAL A 260 -5.92 -30.87 10.44
CA VAL A 260 -6.38 -30.23 11.69
C VAL A 260 -6.38 -28.72 11.59
N TYR A 261 -5.23 -28.10 11.30
CA TYR A 261 -5.03 -26.67 11.58
C TYR A 261 -5.30 -25.74 10.40
N ASP A 262 -5.39 -26.29 9.18
CA ASP A 262 -5.64 -25.53 7.96
C ASP A 262 -6.24 -26.40 6.83
N PRO A 263 -7.38 -27.07 7.09
CA PRO A 263 -7.97 -28.04 6.16
C PRO A 263 -8.44 -27.40 4.84
N ILE A 264 -8.69 -26.09 4.82
CA ILE A 264 -9.04 -25.37 3.58
C ILE A 264 -7.91 -25.42 2.55
N ARG A 265 -6.64 -25.51 2.99
CA ARG A 265 -5.45 -25.67 2.13
C ARG A 265 -4.94 -27.12 2.10
N ALA A 266 -5.73 -28.13 2.49
CA ALA A 266 -5.29 -29.53 2.53
C ALA A 266 -4.66 -30.05 1.23
N ASN A 267 -5.22 -29.70 0.07
CA ASN A 267 -4.65 -30.07 -1.24
C ASN A 267 -3.26 -29.44 -1.46
N TYR A 268 -3.07 -28.20 -1.02
CA TYR A 268 -1.77 -27.53 -1.09
C TYR A 268 -0.76 -28.19 -0.17
N TRP A 269 -1.13 -28.51 1.07
CA TRP A 269 -0.23 -29.19 2.01
C TRP A 269 0.17 -30.58 1.56
N ASN A 270 -0.78 -31.36 1.01
CA ASN A 270 -0.46 -32.66 0.41
C ASN A 270 0.46 -32.54 -0.80
N TYR A 271 0.27 -31.52 -1.64
CA TYR A 271 1.18 -31.22 -2.75
C TYR A 271 2.59 -30.89 -2.24
N VAL A 272 2.73 -29.98 -1.27
CA VAL A 272 4.05 -29.60 -0.71
C VAL A 272 4.74 -30.78 -0.03
N LYS A 273 3.98 -31.60 0.72
CA LYS A 273 4.47 -32.83 1.34
C LYS A 273 5.03 -33.82 0.31
N ASN A 274 4.37 -33.98 -0.84
CA ASN A 274 4.83 -34.86 -1.92
C ASN A 274 6.09 -34.35 -2.63
N MET A 275 6.48 -33.09 -2.43
CA MET A 275 7.71 -32.50 -2.98
C MET A 275 8.92 -32.58 -2.02
N LEU A 276 8.80 -33.27 -0.88
CA LEU A 276 9.86 -33.34 0.12
C LEU A 276 11.10 -34.11 -0.33
#